data_AF-A0A645CUN9-F1
#
_entry.id   AF-A0A645CUN9-F1
#
_cell.length_a   1.000
_cell.length_b   1.000
_cell.length_c   1.000
_cell.angle_alpha   90.00
_cell.angle_beta   90.00
_cell.angle_gamma   90.00
#
_symmetry.space_group_name_H-M   'P 1'
#
loop_
_entity.id
_entity.type
_entity.pdbx_description
1 polymer ?
#
loop_
_entity_poly.entity_id
_entity_poly.type
_entity_poly.pdbx_seq_one_letter_code
_entity_poly.pdbx_strand_id
1 'polypeptide(L)'
;MQGIGSININSDIFSNIIDNNYINKNISEEQSIDDSKIKFGDVISQAINKVNGTQVEANNMVESLIKGEDVSMHDVMLSMQESQISMQLMLEVRNKLFEAYKELNGVQL
;
A
#
# COMPACT_ATOMS: atom_id res chain seq x y z
N MET A 1 -37.35 -5.80 -19.93
CA MET A 1 -36.24 -6.07 -18.99
C MET A 1 -35.22 -6.92 -19.73
N GLN A 2 -34.12 -6.33 -20.20
CA GLN A 2 -33.04 -7.07 -20.86
C GLN A 2 -31.98 -7.35 -19.81
N GLY A 3 -31.72 -8.64 -19.57
CA GLY A 3 -30.70 -9.10 -18.65
C GLY A 3 -29.32 -8.75 -19.20
N ILE A 4 -28.49 -8.15 -18.36
CA ILE A 4 -27.07 -7.94 -18.63
C ILE A 4 -26.40 -9.32 -18.70
N GLY A 5 -25.98 -9.70 -19.90
CA GLY A 5 -25.21 -10.91 -20.17
C GLY A 5 -23.81 -10.83 -19.55
N SER A 6 -23.29 -11.98 -19.15
CA SER A 6 -21.97 -12.13 -18.54
C SER A 6 -20.87 -11.57 -19.45
N ILE A 7 -20.08 -10.64 -18.93
CA ILE A 7 -18.85 -10.15 -19.57
C ILE A 7 -17.84 -11.31 -19.54
N ASN A 8 -17.53 -11.87 -20.70
CA ASN A 8 -16.49 -12.89 -20.84
C ASN A 8 -15.14 -12.20 -21.06
N ILE A 9 -14.31 -12.20 -20.01
CA ILE A 9 -12.99 -11.60 -20.06
C ILE A 9 -12.01 -12.67 -20.57
N ASN A 10 -11.73 -12.64 -21.88
CA ASN A 10 -10.77 -13.53 -22.52
C ASN A 10 -9.32 -13.07 -22.20
N SER A 11 -8.44 -14.02 -21.91
CA SER A 11 -7.03 -13.86 -21.54
C SER A 11 -6.20 -13.06 -22.55
N ASP A 12 -6.64 -12.98 -23.80
CA ASP A 12 -5.94 -12.26 -24.89
C ASP A 12 -5.98 -10.73 -24.71
N ILE A 13 -6.94 -10.22 -23.93
CA ILE A 13 -7.03 -8.80 -23.57
C ILE A 13 -5.96 -8.46 -22.53
N PHE A 14 -5.60 -9.42 -21.69
CA PHE A 14 -4.59 -9.25 -20.66
C PHE A 14 -3.18 -9.40 -21.22
N SER A 15 -2.94 -10.22 -22.25
CA SER A 15 -1.60 -10.38 -22.83
C SER A 15 -1.09 -9.08 -23.45
N ASN A 16 -1.95 -8.34 -24.17
CA ASN A 16 -1.56 -7.11 -24.86
C ASN A 16 -1.24 -5.92 -23.93
N ILE A 17 -1.65 -5.98 -22.66
CA ILE A 17 -1.34 -4.94 -21.66
C ILE A 17 0.04 -5.17 -21.03
N ILE A 18 0.55 -6.40 -21.05
CA ILE A 18 1.84 -6.78 -20.45
C ILE A 18 3.01 -6.55 -21.41
N ASP A 19 2.78 -6.50 -22.72
CA ASP A 19 3.85 -6.45 -23.73
C ASP A 19 4.44 -5.06 -24.02
N ASN A 20 4.09 -4.01 -23.26
CA ASN A 20 4.70 -2.69 -23.41
C ASN A 20 5.44 -2.23 -22.16
N ASN A 21 6.68 -2.70 -22.00
CA ASN A 21 7.67 -1.93 -21.26
C ASN A 21 9.03 -1.95 -21.97
N TYR A 22 9.32 -0.84 -22.66
CA TYR A 22 10.62 -0.51 -23.24
C TYR A 22 11.63 -0.24 -22.11
N ILE A 23 12.21 -1.31 -21.56
CA ILE A 23 13.38 -1.25 -20.68
C ILE A 23 14.59 -1.85 -21.38
N ASN A 24 15.02 -1.20 -22.46
CA ASN A 24 16.38 -1.35 -22.96
C ASN A 24 17.12 -0.02 -22.76
N LYS A 25 17.96 0.02 -21.73
CA LYS A 25 19.17 0.84 -21.73
C LYS A 25 20.25 0.18 -20.88
N ASN A 26 21.13 -0.56 -21.56
CA ASN A 26 22.54 -0.87 -21.25
C ASN A 26 22.96 -0.80 -19.77
N ILE A 27 23.13 -1.97 -19.15
CA ILE A 27 24.07 -2.17 -18.03
C ILE A 27 24.80 -3.49 -18.28
N SER A 28 25.91 -3.40 -19.02
CA SER A 28 26.99 -4.39 -18.95
C SER A 28 27.82 -4.03 -17.74
N GLU A 29 27.46 -4.53 -16.57
CA GLU A 29 28.34 -4.61 -15.41
C GLU A 29 27.79 -5.69 -14.48
N GLU A 30 28.68 -6.61 -14.15
CA GLU A 30 28.48 -7.81 -13.36
C GLU A 30 28.02 -7.44 -11.95
N GLN A 31 26.71 -7.36 -11.72
CA GLN A 31 26.14 -7.25 -10.39
C GLN A 31 25.22 -8.43 -10.15
N SER A 32 25.73 -9.38 -9.35
CA SER A 32 24.95 -10.44 -8.73
C SER A 32 23.65 -9.87 -8.20
N ILE A 33 22.53 -10.23 -8.85
CA ILE A 33 21.19 -9.97 -8.33
C ILE A 33 21.04 -10.85 -7.10
N ASP A 34 21.36 -10.29 -5.94
CA ASP A 34 20.95 -10.84 -4.65
C ASP A 34 19.45 -10.59 -4.50
N ASP A 35 18.65 -11.45 -5.14
CA ASP A 35 17.20 -11.57 -4.98
C ASP A 35 16.81 -12.09 -3.58
N SER A 36 17.78 -12.22 -2.64
CA SER A 36 17.54 -12.81 -1.33
C SER A 36 17.24 -11.74 -0.27
N LYS A 37 15.95 -11.71 0.09
CA LYS A 37 15.35 -11.05 1.27
C LYS A 37 15.05 -9.56 1.11
N ILE A 38 13.88 -9.26 0.54
CA ILE A 38 13.06 -8.17 1.07
C ILE A 38 13.02 -8.38 2.59
N LYS A 39 13.71 -7.52 3.35
CA LYS A 39 13.79 -7.70 4.80
C LYS A 39 12.42 -7.33 5.35
N PHE A 40 11.86 -8.22 6.15
CA PHE A 40 10.59 -7.99 6.84
C PHE A 40 10.54 -6.65 7.58
N GLY A 41 11.66 -6.24 8.17
CA GLY A 41 11.82 -4.92 8.80
C GLY A 41 11.58 -3.75 7.84
N ASP A 42 12.08 -3.86 6.59
CA ASP A 42 11.91 -2.81 5.58
C ASP A 42 10.44 -2.66 5.17
N VAL A 43 9.70 -3.77 5.09
CA VAL A 43 8.25 -3.77 4.81
C VAL A 43 7.47 -3.08 5.94
N ILE A 44 7.80 -3.39 7.19
CA ILE A 44 7.16 -2.74 8.35
C ILE A 44 7.50 -1.26 8.40
N SER A 45 8.76 -0.88 8.21
CA SER A 45 9.18 0.52 8.16
C SER A 45 8.46 1.28 7.05
N GLN A 46 8.30 0.69 5.86
CA GLN A 46 7.53 1.27 4.78
C GLN A 46 6.05 1.44 5.14
N ALA A 47 5.43 0.45 5.79
CA ALA A 47 4.05 0.53 6.25
C ALA A 47 3.85 1.66 7.28
N ILE A 48 4.77 1.80 8.24
CA ILE A 48 4.74 2.89 9.23
C ILE A 48 4.84 4.25 8.54
N ASN A 49 5.77 4.40 7.60
CA ASN A 49 5.93 5.63 6.83
C ASN A 49 4.67 5.93 5.98
N LYS A 50 4.04 4.91 5.42
CA LYS A 50 2.79 5.06 4.66
C LYS A 50 1.66 5.57 5.53
N VAL A 51 1.46 5.00 6.72
CA VAL A 51 0.43 5.45 7.69
C VAL A 51 0.72 6.87 8.18
N ASN A 52 1.99 7.21 8.39
CA ASN A 52 2.37 8.59 8.71
C ASN A 52 2.01 9.54 7.56
N GLY A 53 2.30 9.14 6.32
CA GLY A 53 1.93 9.88 5.12
C GLY A 53 0.43 10.13 5.03
N THR A 54 -0.40 9.10 5.16
CA THR A 54 -1.88 9.26 5.12
C THR A 54 -2.40 10.16 6.24
N GLN A 55 -1.78 10.12 7.41
CA GLN A 55 -2.16 10.98 8.54
C GLN A 55 -1.80 12.46 8.31
N VAL A 56 -0.61 12.72 7.76
CA VAL A 56 -0.18 14.08 7.40
C VAL A 56 -1.06 14.62 6.27
N GLU A 57 -1.33 13.80 5.26
CA GLU A 57 -2.17 14.18 4.12
C GLU A 57 -3.60 14.54 4.56
N ALA A 58 -4.22 13.72 5.41
CA ALA A 58 -5.54 14.00 5.97
C ALA A 58 -5.54 15.31 6.78
N ASN A 59 -4.51 15.55 7.59
CA ASN A 59 -4.39 16.79 8.37
C ASN A 59 -4.24 18.02 7.45
N ASN A 60 -3.44 17.90 6.39
CA ASN A 60 -3.27 18.97 5.40
C ASN A 60 -4.58 19.28 4.68
N MET A 61 -5.33 18.26 4.26
CA MET A 61 -6.64 18.43 3.63
C MET A 61 -7.63 19.12 4.56
N VAL A 62 -7.67 18.74 5.84
CA VAL A 62 -8.49 19.43 6.86
C VAL A 62 -8.08 20.90 6.99
N GLU A 63 -6.78 21.18 7.02
CA GLU A 63 -6.26 22.54 7.13
C GLU A 63 -6.60 23.40 5.90
N SER A 64 -6.41 22.85 4.69
CA SER A 64 -6.78 23.49 3.42
C SER A 64 -8.28 23.79 3.35
N LEU A 65 -9.12 22.88 3.84
CA LEU A 65 -10.57 23.08 3.89
C LEU A 65 -10.94 24.21 4.85
N ILE A 66 -10.35 24.26 6.03
CA ILE A 66 -10.59 25.33 7.02
C ILE A 66 -10.11 26.69 6.47
N LYS A 67 -9.02 26.70 5.69
CA LYS A 67 -8.50 27.89 5.01
C LYS A 67 -9.37 28.35 3.83
N GLY A 68 -10.34 27.55 3.39
CA GLY A 68 -11.20 27.84 2.24
C GLY A 68 -10.49 27.66 0.90
N GLU A 69 -9.44 26.84 0.85
CA GLU A 69 -8.80 26.41 -0.40
C GLU A 69 -9.76 25.52 -1.21
N ASP A 70 -9.47 25.31 -2.49
CA ASP A 70 -10.29 24.50 -3.41
C ASP A 70 -10.12 22.99 -3.15
N VAL A 71 -10.54 22.56 -1.96
CA VAL A 71 -10.60 21.15 -1.54
C VAL A 71 -12.04 20.79 -1.18
N SER A 72 -12.53 19.70 -1.76
CA SER A 72 -13.87 19.22 -1.48
C SER A 72 -13.95 18.64 -0.08
N MET A 73 -15.00 18.98 0.66
CA MET A 73 -15.34 18.35 1.94
C MET A 73 -15.35 16.81 1.83
N HIS A 74 -15.81 16.27 0.69
CA HIS A 74 -15.87 14.83 0.45
C HIS A 74 -14.47 14.20 0.43
N ASP A 75 -13.52 14.84 -0.23
CA ASP A 75 -12.15 14.32 -0.36
C ASP A 75 -11.43 14.38 0.99
N VAL A 76 -11.68 15.43 1.77
CA VAL A 76 -11.19 15.56 3.15
C VAL A 76 -11.73 14.41 4.00
N MET A 77 -13.05 14.15 3.95
CA MET A 77 -13.65 13.03 4.69
C MET A 77 -13.07 11.67 4.25
N LEU A 78 -12.86 11.48 2.95
CA LEU A 78 -12.29 10.24 2.41
C LEU A 78 -10.86 10.03 2.91
N SER A 79 -10.03 11.06 2.88
CA SER A 79 -8.66 11.02 3.39
C SER A 79 -8.59 10.72 4.89
N MET A 80 -9.51 11.28 5.66
CA MET A 80 -9.62 11.03 7.10
C MET A 80 -10.00 9.57 7.37
N GLN A 81 -10.95 9.03 6.59
CA GLN A 81 -11.35 7.62 6.69
C GLN A 81 -10.20 6.69 6.28
N GLU A 82 -9.48 6.99 5.20
CA GLU A 82 -8.32 6.22 4.76
C GLU A 82 -7.22 6.20 5.84
N SER A 83 -6.88 7.36 6.41
CA SER A 83 -5.91 7.45 7.50
C SER A 83 -6.35 6.62 8.71
N GLN A 84 -7.64 6.69 9.07
CA GLN A 84 -8.17 5.96 10.23
C GLN A 84 -8.12 4.44 10.03
N ILE A 85 -8.53 3.94 8.86
CA ILE A 85 -8.46 2.51 8.51
C ILE A 85 -7.00 2.04 8.46
N SER A 86 -6.11 2.83 7.85
CA SER A 86 -4.68 2.53 7.76
C SER A 86 -4.02 2.42 9.14
N MET A 87 -4.39 3.31 10.07
CA MET A 87 -3.92 3.27 11.45
C MET A 87 -4.45 2.04 12.20
N GLN A 88 -5.73 1.69 12.03
CA GLN A 88 -6.31 0.48 12.62
C GLN A 88 -5.56 -0.78 12.15
N LEU A 89 -5.32 -0.88 10.84
CA LEU A 89 -4.53 -1.97 10.27
C LEU A 89 -3.12 -2.04 10.88
N MET A 90 -2.45 -0.90 11.04
CA MET A 90 -1.12 -0.86 11.65
C MET A 90 -1.13 -1.33 13.11
N LEU A 91 -2.16 -0.99 13.88
CA LEU A 91 -2.32 -1.47 15.26
C LEU A 91 -2.50 -2.98 15.30
N GLU A 92 -3.29 -3.55 14.39
CA GLU A 92 -3.43 -5.01 14.27
C GLU A 92 -2.10 -5.68 13.93
N VAL A 93 -1.37 -5.15 12.94
CA VAL A 93 -0.04 -5.64 12.58
C VAL A 93 0.90 -5.54 13.77
N ARG A 94 0.98 -4.40 14.46
CA ARG A 94 1.79 -4.22 15.67
C ARG A 94 1.48 -5.30 16.72
N ASN A 95 0.20 -5.56 16.97
CA ASN A 95 -0.23 -6.57 17.94
C ASN A 95 0.19 -7.97 17.49
N LYS A 96 0.02 -8.31 16.20
CA LYS A 96 0.45 -9.60 15.65
C LYS A 96 1.96 -9.80 15.70
N LEU A 97 2.74 -8.75 15.47
CA LEU A 97 4.21 -8.78 15.61
C LEU A 97 4.62 -9.03 17.06
N PHE A 98 3.96 -8.36 17.99
CA PHE A 98 4.20 -8.56 19.42
C PHE A 98 3.84 -9.98 19.87
N GLU A 99 2.70 -10.51 19.40
CA GLU A 99 2.29 -11.90 19.62
C GLU A 99 3.32 -12.89 19.06
N ALA A 100 3.75 -12.71 17.81
CA ALA A 100 4.75 -13.57 17.17
C ALA A 100 6.11 -13.53 17.90
N TYR A 101 6.52 -12.36 18.37
CA TYR A 101 7.71 -12.24 19.22
C TYR A 101 7.55 -13.01 20.54
N LYS A 102 6.39 -12.89 21.19
CA LYS A 102 6.10 -13.62 22.44
C LYS A 102 6.07 -15.13 22.22
N GLU A 103 5.50 -15.61 21.13
CA GLU A 103 5.42 -17.04 20.78
C GLU A 103 6.81 -17.65 20.52
N LEU A 104 7.66 -16.98 19.76
CA LEU A 104 9.05 -17.42 19.51
C LEU A 104 9.87 -17.58 20.80
N ASN A 105 9.65 -16.71 21.78
CA ASN A 105 10.29 -16.79 23.10
C ASN A 105 9.64 -17.85 24.00
N GLY A 106 8.32 -18.06 23.87
CA GLY A 106 7.56 -19.01 24.68
C GLY A 106 7.77 -20.48 24.29
N VAL A 107 8.13 -20.76 23.04
CA VAL A 107 8.45 -22.12 22.55
C VAL A 107 9.79 -22.65 23.08
N GLN A 108 10.63 -21.79 23.68
CA GLN A 108 11.99 -22.13 24.15
C GLN A 108 12.09 -22.45 25.66
N LEU A 109 10.98 -22.77 26.33
CA LEU A 109 10.98 -23.34 27.70
C LEU A 109 10.30 -24.71 27.71
#